data_AF-R6HS29-F1
#
_entry.id   AF-R6HS29-F1
#
_cell.length_a   1.000
_cell.length_b   1.000
_cell.length_c   1.000
_cell.angle_alpha   90.00
_cell.angle_beta   90.00
_cell.angle_gamma   90.00
#
_symmetry.space_group_name_H-M   'P 1'
#
loop_
_entity.id
_entity.type
_entity.pdbx_description
1 polymer ?
#
loop_
_entity_poly.entity_id
_entity_poly.type
_entity_poly.pdbx_seq_one_letter_code
_entity_poly.pdbx_strand_id
1 'polypeptide(L)'
;MDIRAIVENIPNMIASLYESIYVINKNDNKFYDIKYTGEELRISSPLDYDKINDVMRTYKEFSPTFLNENEFKKVLVTNDNKEKLVTLITVEEYKIIFVVDITMKIDGNVLRNKIIIADDSPVITNFFSKIFRNEFEVIVAHNGKEVIDIVNQYMNDSLVGLFLDLQMPVMNGFEVLDYFKEHDLFKIVPVSIISGEDTEEGIKRAMSYQGVIDMIQKPFDATSIRAIVDKTVTFSPKYK
;
A
#
# COMPACT_ATOMS: atom_id res chain seq x y z
N MET A 1 -13.25 -35.16 -9.01
CA MET A 1 -12.78 -35.53 -7.64
C MET A 1 -13.83 -35.16 -6.56
N ASP A 2 -13.85 -35.75 -5.35
CA ASP A 2 -14.74 -35.27 -4.24
C ASP A 2 -14.06 -34.10 -3.50
N ILE A 3 -14.82 -33.09 -3.04
CA ILE A 3 -14.29 -31.98 -2.25
C ILE A 3 -13.54 -32.47 -1.02
N ARG A 4 -14.02 -33.54 -0.37
CA ARG A 4 -13.34 -34.13 0.80
C ARG A 4 -11.93 -34.58 0.46
N ALA A 5 -11.73 -35.21 -0.70
CA ALA A 5 -10.42 -35.64 -1.15
C ALA A 5 -9.48 -34.44 -1.39
N ILE A 6 -10.00 -33.30 -1.88
CA ILE A 6 -9.20 -32.07 -2.01
C ILE A 6 -8.76 -31.56 -0.64
N VAL A 7 -9.68 -31.48 0.32
CA VAL A 7 -9.42 -30.94 1.65
C VAL A 7 -8.43 -31.81 2.43
N GLU A 8 -8.57 -33.14 2.35
CA GLU A 8 -7.67 -34.10 3.00
C GLU A 8 -6.22 -34.01 2.51
N ASN A 9 -6.01 -33.53 1.27
CA ASN A 9 -4.68 -33.33 0.71
C ASN A 9 -4.05 -31.98 1.09
N ILE A 10 -4.75 -31.10 1.81
CA ILE A 10 -4.18 -29.85 2.33
C ILE A 10 -3.50 -30.14 3.68
N PRO A 11 -2.16 -30.05 3.80
CA PRO A 11 -1.50 -30.34 5.06
C PRO A 11 -1.93 -29.37 6.17
N ASN A 12 -2.21 -29.87 7.38
CA ASN A 12 -2.61 -29.04 8.53
C ASN A 12 -1.64 -27.89 8.82
N MET A 13 -0.33 -28.11 8.67
CA MET A 13 0.69 -27.07 8.83
C MET A 13 0.45 -25.90 7.86
N ILE A 14 0.10 -26.22 6.61
CA ILE A 14 -0.16 -25.23 5.57
C ILE A 14 -1.53 -24.58 5.79
N ALA A 15 -2.55 -25.37 6.19
CA ALA A 15 -3.87 -24.87 6.56
C ALA A 15 -3.84 -23.82 7.68
N SER A 16 -2.97 -24.00 8.67
CA SER A 16 -2.84 -23.08 9.81
C SER A 16 -2.39 -21.67 9.43
N LEU A 17 -1.81 -21.50 8.23
CA LEU A 17 -1.34 -20.21 7.72
C LEU A 17 -2.46 -19.40 7.04
N TYR A 18 -3.58 -20.04 6.68
CA TYR A 18 -4.65 -19.38 5.94
C TYR A 18 -5.78 -18.91 6.86
N GLU A 19 -6.17 -17.65 6.70
CA GLU A 19 -7.34 -17.06 7.37
C GLU A 19 -8.64 -17.68 6.84
N SER A 20 -8.69 -17.94 5.53
CA SER A 20 -9.80 -18.58 4.85
C SER A 20 -9.30 -19.42 3.67
N ILE A 21 -9.98 -20.54 3.43
CA ILE A 21 -9.80 -21.35 2.22
C ILE A 21 -11.19 -21.54 1.62
N TYR A 22 -11.40 -21.08 0.39
CA TYR A 22 -12.67 -21.22 -0.31
C TYR A 22 -12.55 -22.22 -1.45
N VAL A 23 -13.54 -23.10 -1.59
CA VAL A 23 -13.60 -24.08 -2.69
C VAL A 23 -14.89 -23.90 -3.46
N ILE A 24 -14.78 -23.87 -4.78
CA ILE A 24 -15.90 -23.70 -5.70
C ILE A 24 -15.91 -24.87 -6.65
N ASN A 25 -17.01 -25.61 -6.71
CA ASN A 25 -17.23 -26.60 -7.76
C ASN A 25 -17.92 -25.92 -8.95
N LYS A 26 -17.28 -25.94 -10.12
CA LYS A 26 -17.79 -25.29 -11.34
C LYS A 26 -19.02 -25.99 -11.92
N ASN A 27 -19.20 -27.28 -11.66
CA ASN A 27 -20.27 -28.07 -12.27
C ASN A 27 -21.62 -27.77 -11.63
N ASP A 28 -21.64 -27.56 -10.31
CA ASP A 28 -22.87 -27.29 -9.56
C ASP A 28 -22.91 -25.90 -8.90
N ASN A 29 -21.88 -25.07 -9.15
CA ASN A 29 -21.70 -23.73 -8.58
C ASN A 29 -21.78 -23.70 -7.04
N LYS A 30 -21.52 -24.81 -6.36
CA LYS A 30 -21.47 -24.83 -4.90
C LYS A 30 -20.16 -24.26 -4.41
N PHE A 31 -20.28 -23.44 -3.37
CA PHE A 31 -19.17 -22.81 -2.70
C PHE A 31 -19.06 -23.30 -1.26
N TYR A 32 -17.85 -23.54 -0.82
CA TYR A 32 -17.54 -24.05 0.50
C TYR A 32 -16.48 -23.17 1.14
N ASP A 33 -16.69 -22.80 2.40
CA ASP A 33 -15.67 -22.22 3.25
C ASP A 33 -15.04 -23.36 4.07
N ILE A 34 -13.72 -23.45 4.02
CA ILE A 34 -12.95 -24.42 4.76
C ILE A 34 -12.18 -23.67 5.84
N LYS A 35 -12.44 -24.06 7.08
CA LYS A 35 -11.80 -23.49 8.26
C LYS A 35 -10.93 -24.52 8.95
N TYR A 36 -9.70 -24.12 9.26
CA TYR A 36 -8.84 -24.88 10.16
C TYR A 36 -9.23 -24.61 11.61
N THR A 37 -9.47 -25.66 12.39
CA THR A 37 -9.90 -25.56 13.79
C THR A 37 -8.74 -25.52 14.79
N GLY A 38 -7.51 -25.68 14.32
CA GLY A 38 -6.34 -25.97 15.16
C GLY A 38 -5.97 -27.46 15.20
N GLU A 39 -6.89 -28.34 14.79
CA GLU A 39 -6.66 -29.79 14.75
C GLU A 39 -6.96 -30.37 13.35
N GLU A 40 -8.04 -29.90 12.72
CA GLU A 40 -8.55 -30.44 11.47
C GLU A 40 -9.12 -29.33 10.56
N LEU A 41 -9.29 -29.66 9.29
CA LEU A 41 -10.03 -28.83 8.34
C LEU A 41 -11.51 -29.21 8.37
N ARG A 42 -12.38 -28.20 8.53
CA ARG A 42 -13.83 -28.37 8.46
C ARG A 42 -14.41 -27.70 7.23
N ILE A 43 -15.21 -28.46 6.49
CA ILE A 43 -15.93 -27.99 5.30
C ILE A 43 -17.29 -27.46 5.75
N SER A 44 -17.63 -26.23 5.38
CA SER A 44 -18.96 -25.68 5.62
C SER A 44 -20.04 -26.41 4.82
N SER A 45 -21.31 -26.21 5.19
CA SER A 45 -22.40 -26.41 4.21
C SER A 45 -22.19 -25.50 2.99
N PRO A 46 -22.71 -25.87 1.80
CA PRO A 46 -22.66 -25.00 0.63
C PRO A 46 -23.23 -23.62 0.96
N LEU A 47 -22.48 -22.57 0.64
CA LEU A 47 -22.88 -21.17 0.85
C LEU A 47 -23.63 -20.63 -0.37
N ASP A 48 -24.55 -19.71 -0.12
CA ASP A 48 -25.35 -19.06 -1.16
C ASP A 48 -24.49 -18.21 -2.12
N TYR A 49 -24.98 -18.06 -3.35
CA TYR A 49 -24.30 -17.36 -4.44
C TYR A 49 -23.93 -15.90 -4.10
N ASP A 50 -24.72 -15.23 -3.26
CA ASP A 50 -24.43 -13.84 -2.85
C ASP A 50 -23.15 -13.74 -2.02
N LYS A 51 -22.87 -14.72 -1.15
CA LYS A 51 -21.62 -14.79 -0.39
C LYS A 51 -20.41 -15.02 -1.31
N ILE A 52 -20.61 -15.79 -2.38
CA ILE A 52 -19.60 -15.98 -3.42
C ILE A 52 -19.28 -14.63 -4.06
N ASN A 53 -20.30 -13.86 -4.42
CA ASN A 53 -20.11 -12.55 -5.04
C ASN A 53 -19.41 -11.57 -4.12
N ASP A 54 -19.65 -11.58 -2.82
CA ASP A 54 -18.93 -10.71 -1.88
C ASP A 54 -17.44 -11.07 -1.79
N VAL A 55 -17.11 -12.36 -1.71
CA VAL A 55 -15.72 -12.84 -1.75
C VAL A 55 -15.09 -12.50 -3.10
N MET A 56 -15.77 -12.78 -4.21
CA MET A 56 -15.27 -12.50 -5.57
C MET A 56 -15.19 -10.99 -5.87
N ARG A 57 -16.04 -10.16 -5.29
CA ARG A 57 -16.01 -8.70 -5.40
C ARG A 57 -14.88 -8.11 -4.58
N THR A 58 -14.56 -8.71 -3.45
CA THR A 58 -13.35 -8.39 -2.68
C THR A 58 -12.10 -8.72 -3.50
N TYR A 59 -12.18 -9.77 -4.31
CA TYR A 59 -11.07 -10.28 -5.13
C TYR A 59 -11.40 -10.23 -6.63
N LYS A 60 -11.81 -9.06 -7.15
CA LYS A 60 -12.34 -8.88 -8.53
C LYS A 60 -11.51 -9.54 -9.63
N GLU A 61 -10.20 -9.62 -9.44
CA GLU A 61 -9.24 -10.30 -10.32
C GLU A 61 -9.41 -11.83 -10.43
N PHE A 62 -10.28 -12.42 -9.62
CA PHE A 62 -10.50 -13.86 -9.49
C PHE A 62 -11.94 -14.27 -9.86
N SER A 63 -12.68 -13.40 -10.54
CA SER A 63 -14.04 -13.72 -11.00
C SER A 63 -14.07 -15.06 -11.77
N PRO A 64 -15.07 -15.93 -11.52
CA PRO A 64 -15.14 -17.28 -12.09
C PRO A 64 -15.02 -17.32 -13.62
N THR A 65 -15.40 -16.25 -14.31
CA THR A 65 -15.42 -16.15 -15.77
C THR A 65 -14.04 -16.08 -16.43
N PHE A 66 -12.97 -15.76 -15.70
CA PHE A 66 -11.67 -15.40 -16.29
C PHE A 66 -10.57 -16.46 -16.17
N LEU A 67 -10.88 -17.64 -15.64
CA LEU A 67 -9.86 -18.59 -15.22
C LEU A 67 -9.89 -19.87 -16.05
N ASN A 68 -8.74 -20.18 -16.63
CA ASN A 68 -8.52 -21.40 -17.40
C ASN A 68 -8.41 -22.63 -16.48
N GLU A 69 -8.52 -23.82 -17.08
CA GLU A 69 -8.21 -25.07 -16.36
C GLU A 69 -6.72 -25.14 -16.02
N ASN A 70 -6.41 -25.65 -14.81
CA ASN A 70 -5.06 -25.80 -14.26
C ASN A 70 -4.24 -24.49 -14.15
N GLU A 71 -4.92 -23.40 -13.81
CA GLU A 71 -4.31 -22.09 -13.62
C GLU A 71 -3.91 -21.87 -12.15
N PHE A 72 -2.71 -21.33 -11.95
CA PHE A 72 -2.22 -20.84 -10.67
C PHE A 72 -2.06 -19.32 -10.75
N LYS A 73 -2.67 -18.59 -9.82
CA LYS A 73 -2.56 -17.13 -9.73
C LYS A 73 -2.33 -16.69 -8.29
N LYS A 74 -1.44 -15.72 -8.10
CA LYS A 74 -1.12 -15.15 -6.78
C LYS A 74 -1.22 -13.63 -6.86
N VAL A 75 -1.97 -13.02 -5.94
CA VAL A 75 -2.20 -11.57 -5.91
C VAL A 75 -2.09 -11.08 -4.47
N LEU A 76 -1.45 -9.92 -4.31
CA LEU A 76 -1.47 -9.17 -3.06
C LEU A 76 -2.66 -8.22 -3.09
N VAL A 77 -3.52 -8.30 -2.07
CA VAL A 77 -4.73 -7.49 -1.95
C VAL A 77 -4.65 -6.65 -0.69
N THR A 78 -4.72 -5.33 -0.84
CA THR A 78 -4.66 -4.39 0.28
C THR A 78 -6.03 -3.76 0.48
N ASN A 79 -6.66 -3.97 1.63
CA ASN A 79 -7.93 -3.33 2.00
C ASN A 79 -7.98 -3.03 3.51
N ASP A 80 -8.47 -1.84 3.87
CA ASP A 80 -8.63 -1.39 5.28
C ASP A 80 -7.39 -1.65 6.16
N ASN A 81 -6.20 -1.38 5.62
CA ASN A 81 -4.89 -1.64 6.27
C ASN A 81 -4.60 -3.12 6.57
N LYS A 82 -5.24 -4.04 5.86
CA LYS A 82 -4.86 -5.44 5.85
C LYS A 82 -4.24 -5.78 4.52
N GLU A 83 -3.06 -6.37 4.57
CA GLU A 83 -2.42 -6.98 3.41
C GLU A 83 -2.77 -8.46 3.42
N LYS A 84 -3.47 -8.90 2.38
CA LYS A 84 -3.85 -10.29 2.21
C LYS A 84 -3.18 -10.84 0.97
N LEU A 85 -2.54 -11.98 1.13
CA LEU A 85 -2.05 -12.75 -0.01
C LEU A 85 -3.13 -13.74 -0.43
N VAL A 86 -3.65 -13.56 -1.65
CA VAL A 86 -4.68 -14.42 -2.23
C VAL A 86 -4.04 -15.30 -3.29
N THR A 87 -4.13 -16.61 -3.11
CA THR A 87 -3.66 -17.60 -4.07
C THR A 87 -4.85 -18.38 -4.61
N LEU A 88 -4.98 -18.44 -5.93
CA LEU A 88 -5.97 -19.24 -6.60
C LEU A 88 -5.30 -20.40 -7.31
N ILE A 89 -5.90 -21.57 -7.17
CA ILE A 89 -5.53 -22.79 -7.89
C ILE A 89 -6.80 -23.36 -8.52
N THR A 90 -6.73 -23.78 -9.78
CA THR A 90 -7.78 -24.58 -10.41
C THR A 90 -7.32 -26.02 -10.59
N VAL A 91 -8.15 -26.98 -10.18
CA VAL A 91 -7.86 -28.42 -10.27
C VAL A 91 -9.13 -29.10 -10.75
N GLU A 92 -9.10 -29.68 -11.95
CA GLU A 92 -10.29 -30.25 -12.60
C GLU A 92 -11.48 -29.24 -12.58
N GLU A 93 -12.64 -29.67 -12.08
CA GLU A 93 -13.85 -28.87 -11.89
C GLU A 93 -13.79 -27.89 -10.70
N TYR A 94 -12.72 -27.87 -9.91
CA TYR A 94 -12.63 -27.07 -8.69
C TYR A 94 -11.79 -25.81 -8.86
N LYS A 95 -12.22 -24.74 -8.17
CA LYS A 95 -11.42 -23.53 -7.91
C LYS A 95 -11.20 -23.42 -6.42
N ILE A 96 -9.95 -23.26 -6.02
CA ILE A 96 -9.55 -23.15 -4.63
C ILE A 96 -8.89 -21.80 -4.43
N ILE A 97 -9.40 -21.00 -3.49
CA ILE A 97 -8.89 -19.69 -3.12
C ILE A 97 -8.35 -19.77 -1.71
N PHE A 98 -7.05 -19.59 -1.58
CA PHE A 98 -6.36 -19.48 -0.31
C PHE A 98 -6.15 -18.01 0.04
N VAL A 99 -6.53 -17.61 1.25
CA VAL A 99 -6.36 -16.25 1.74
C VAL A 99 -5.48 -16.28 3.00
N VAL A 100 -4.31 -15.64 2.93
CA VAL A 100 -3.43 -15.42 4.07
C VAL A 100 -3.49 -13.96 4.47
N ASP A 101 -3.69 -13.67 5.75
CA ASP A 101 -3.39 -12.35 6.30
C ASP A 101 -1.88 -12.24 6.50
N ILE A 102 -1.22 -11.43 5.67
CA ILE A 102 0.22 -11.17 5.76
C ILE A 102 0.52 -9.81 6.40
N THR A 103 -0.50 -9.18 7.00
CA THR A 103 -0.36 -7.87 7.63
C THR A 103 0.70 -7.94 8.74
N MET A 104 1.86 -7.35 8.50
CA MET A 104 2.88 -7.24 9.53
C MET A 104 2.43 -6.19 10.54
N LYS A 105 2.16 -6.63 11.77
CA LYS A 105 1.85 -5.75 12.90
C LYS A 105 3.07 -5.67 13.82
N ILE A 106 3.60 -4.47 14.01
CA ILE A 106 4.53 -4.18 15.10
C ILE A 106 3.77 -3.34 16.12
N ASP A 107 3.74 -3.80 17.37
CA ASP A 107 3.04 -3.14 18.49
C ASP A 107 1.57 -2.77 18.19
N GLY A 108 0.87 -3.62 17.44
CA GLY A 108 -0.54 -3.44 17.09
C GLY A 108 -0.80 -2.49 15.91
N ASN A 109 0.23 -1.82 15.40
CA ASN A 109 0.13 -0.99 14.20
C ASN A 109 0.50 -1.77 12.94
N VAL A 110 -0.30 -1.61 11.90
CA VAL A 110 0.01 -2.08 10.55
C VAL A 110 1.22 -1.29 10.07
N LEU A 111 2.32 -1.99 9.71
CA LEU A 111 3.47 -1.35 9.09
C LEU A 111 3.04 -0.74 7.74
N ARG A 112 2.84 0.58 7.71
CA ARG A 112 2.65 1.33 6.48
C ARG A 112 3.89 2.16 6.21
N ASN A 113 4.20 2.31 4.93
CA ASN A 113 5.18 3.29 4.52
C ASN A 113 4.66 4.69 4.87
N LYS A 114 5.55 5.51 5.42
CA LYS A 114 5.31 6.86 5.89
C LYS A 114 5.69 7.83 4.78
N ILE A 115 4.86 8.84 4.59
CA ILE A 115 5.20 9.99 3.74
C ILE A 115 4.98 11.26 4.54
N ILE A 116 5.81 12.28 4.30
CA ILE A 116 5.69 13.58 4.95
C ILE A 116 5.13 14.57 3.94
N ILE A 117 4.08 15.31 4.32
CA ILE A 117 3.66 16.54 3.65
C ILE A 117 4.02 17.72 4.54
N ALA A 118 4.83 18.63 4.01
CA ALA A 118 5.34 19.80 4.71
C ALA A 118 4.78 21.07 4.05
N ASP A 119 3.78 21.66 4.69
CA ASP A 119 3.05 22.82 4.19
C ASP A 119 2.33 23.50 5.35
N ASP A 120 2.41 24.83 5.44
CA ASP A 120 1.77 25.60 6.51
C ASP A 120 0.27 25.79 6.27
N SER A 121 -0.23 25.51 5.06
CA SER A 121 -1.65 25.56 4.71
C SER A 121 -2.39 24.30 5.16
N PRO A 122 -3.35 24.41 6.10
CA PRO A 122 -4.19 23.28 6.50
C PRO A 122 -5.06 22.75 5.35
N VAL A 123 -5.33 23.58 4.33
CA VAL A 123 -6.11 23.17 3.16
C VAL A 123 -5.31 22.18 2.32
N ILE A 124 -4.02 22.46 2.08
CA ILE A 124 -3.16 21.58 1.30
C ILE A 124 -2.86 20.28 2.05
N THR A 125 -2.46 20.37 3.31
CA THR A 125 -2.13 19.18 4.12
C THR A 125 -3.33 18.25 4.30
N ASN A 126 -4.54 18.79 4.51
CA ASN A 126 -5.77 17.97 4.59
C ASN A 126 -6.15 17.37 3.24
N PHE A 127 -6.02 18.12 2.14
CA PHE A 127 -6.29 17.60 0.80
C PHE A 127 -5.35 16.44 0.46
N PHE A 128 -4.05 16.63 0.67
CA PHE A 128 -3.03 15.61 0.49
C PHE A 128 -3.32 14.37 1.36
N SER A 129 -3.52 14.57 2.66
CA SER A 129 -3.81 13.48 3.60
C SER A 129 -5.05 12.69 3.21
N LYS A 130 -6.12 13.36 2.76
CA LYS A 130 -7.35 12.70 2.32
C LYS A 130 -7.11 11.76 1.12
N ILE A 131 -6.20 12.12 0.21
CA ILE A 131 -5.88 11.31 -0.97
C ILE A 131 -5.07 10.06 -0.58
N PHE A 132 -4.11 10.18 0.34
CA PHE A 132 -3.08 9.16 0.55
C PHE A 132 -3.20 8.34 1.87
N ARG A 133 -4.05 8.74 2.82
CA ARG A 133 -4.19 8.07 4.15
C ARG A 133 -4.54 6.57 4.14
N ASN A 134 -5.07 6.07 3.02
CA ASN A 134 -5.41 4.65 2.86
C ASN A 134 -4.23 3.82 2.34
N GLU A 135 -3.22 4.46 1.78
CA GLU A 135 -2.03 3.83 1.16
C GLU A 135 -0.79 4.03 2.03
N PHE A 136 -0.68 5.19 2.69
CA PHE A 136 0.47 5.58 3.50
C PHE A 136 0.04 6.06 4.89
N GLU A 137 0.98 5.99 5.83
CA GLU A 137 0.91 6.81 7.04
C GLU A 137 1.38 8.24 6.68
N VAL A 138 0.43 9.17 6.58
CA VAL A 138 0.72 10.56 6.21
C VAL A 138 1.07 11.35 7.46
N ILE A 139 2.31 11.83 7.53
CA ILE A 139 2.80 12.71 8.59
C ILE A 139 2.75 14.15 8.07
N VAL A 140 2.18 15.05 8.86
CA VAL A 140 2.08 16.47 8.51
C VAL A 140 3.15 17.24 9.27
N ALA A 141 3.85 18.13 8.56
CA ALA A 141 4.73 19.15 9.12
C ALA A 141 4.26 20.53 8.65
N HIS A 142 4.31 21.52 9.54
CA HIS A 142 3.85 22.89 9.24
C HIS A 142 4.99 23.89 9.04
N ASN A 143 6.23 23.44 9.14
CA ASN A 143 7.44 24.22 8.88
C ASN A 143 8.65 23.29 8.67
N GLY A 144 9.76 23.86 8.18
CA GLY A 144 10.97 23.09 7.92
C GLY A 144 11.65 22.51 9.17
N LYS A 145 11.44 23.10 10.35
CA LYS A 145 12.02 22.58 11.60
C LYS A 145 11.35 21.28 12.00
N GLU A 146 10.02 21.21 11.90
CA GLU A 146 9.26 19.98 12.10
C GLU A 146 9.68 18.88 11.12
N VAL A 147 9.92 19.23 9.84
CA VAL A 147 10.42 18.26 8.84
C VAL A 147 11.72 17.60 9.32
N ILE A 148 12.67 18.41 9.78
CA ILE A 148 13.96 17.89 10.26
C ILE A 148 13.78 17.02 11.49
N ASP A 149 12.96 17.45 12.45
CA ASP A 149 12.72 16.69 13.68
C ASP A 149 12.06 15.33 13.37
N ILE A 150 11.07 15.31 12.47
CA ILE A 150 10.41 14.08 11.98
C ILE A 150 11.43 13.17 11.27
N VAL A 151 12.22 13.69 10.33
CA VAL A 151 13.19 12.87 9.60
C VAL A 151 14.25 12.29 10.52
N ASN A 152 14.72 13.04 11.52
CA ASN A 152 15.68 12.54 12.50
C ASN A 152 15.06 11.48 13.42
N GLN A 153 13.80 11.66 13.83
CA GLN A 153 13.07 10.68 14.64
C GLN A 153 12.85 9.37 13.86
N TYR A 154 12.55 9.47 12.57
CA TYR A 154 12.16 8.35 11.70
C TYR A 154 13.27 7.91 10.73
N MET A 155 14.52 8.25 11.01
CA MET A 155 15.65 8.02 10.10
C MET A 155 15.87 6.53 9.77
N ASN A 156 15.49 5.62 10.68
CA ASN A 156 15.54 4.15 10.50
C ASN A 156 14.17 3.52 10.20
N ASP A 157 13.13 4.33 10.01
CA ASP A 157 11.74 3.91 9.99
C ASP A 157 11.20 3.80 8.54
N SER A 158 9.90 3.54 8.37
CA SER A 158 9.24 3.36 7.06
C SER A 158 9.05 4.62 6.22
N LEU A 159 9.89 5.65 6.36
CA LEU A 159 9.79 6.88 5.58
C LEU A 159 10.21 6.67 4.11
N VAL A 160 9.33 6.97 3.17
CA VAL A 160 9.54 6.73 1.72
C VAL A 160 9.38 7.97 0.85
N GLY A 161 9.01 9.12 1.39
CA GLY A 161 8.93 10.36 0.63
C GLY A 161 8.66 11.60 1.47
N LEU A 162 9.23 12.72 1.06
CA LEU A 162 8.95 14.05 1.57
C LEU A 162 8.39 14.91 0.45
N PHE A 163 7.26 15.58 0.73
CA PHE A 163 6.59 16.51 -0.15
C PHE A 163 6.63 17.90 0.48
N LEU A 164 7.47 18.78 -0.06
CA LEU A 164 7.94 19.98 0.62
C LEU A 164 7.46 21.26 -0.05
N ASP A 165 6.80 22.14 0.70
CA ASP A 165 6.64 23.53 0.28
C ASP A 165 7.92 24.33 0.52
N LEU A 166 8.22 25.23 -0.41
CA LEU A 166 9.35 26.16 -0.31
C LEU A 166 9.03 27.34 0.60
N GLN A 167 7.77 27.75 0.70
CA GLN A 167 7.35 28.93 1.45
C GLN A 167 6.63 28.51 2.74
N MET A 168 7.38 28.42 3.84
CA MET A 168 6.85 28.09 5.16
C MET A 168 7.43 29.01 6.23
N PRO A 169 6.72 29.26 7.35
CA PRO A 169 7.24 30.02 8.48
C PRO A 169 8.33 29.24 9.23
N VAL A 170 9.05 29.91 10.14
CA VAL A 170 10.11 29.37 11.01
C VAL A 170 11.35 28.89 10.27
N MET A 171 11.19 27.97 9.32
CA MET A 171 12.24 27.45 8.44
C MET A 171 11.59 27.10 7.10
N ASN A 172 12.10 27.71 6.03
CA ASN A 172 11.54 27.55 4.69
C ASN A 172 12.07 26.27 4.00
N GLY A 173 11.46 25.89 2.88
CA GLY A 173 11.84 24.64 2.21
C GLY A 173 13.25 24.66 1.61
N PHE A 174 13.79 25.81 1.20
CA PHE A 174 15.18 25.87 0.76
C PHE A 174 16.16 25.57 1.89
N GLU A 175 15.88 26.07 3.10
CA GLU A 175 16.70 25.76 4.27
C GLU A 175 16.63 24.26 4.61
N VAL A 176 15.48 23.61 4.41
CA VAL A 176 15.35 22.14 4.54
C VAL A 176 16.19 21.42 3.50
N LEU A 177 16.15 21.84 2.23
CA LEU A 177 16.95 21.24 1.16
C LEU A 177 18.46 21.40 1.40
N ASP A 178 18.89 22.55 1.92
CA ASP A 178 20.27 22.80 2.32
C ASP A 178 20.68 21.86 3.46
N TYR A 179 19.86 21.74 4.50
CA TYR A 179 20.10 20.79 5.60
C TYR A 179 20.18 19.34 5.09
N PHE A 180 19.28 18.93 4.20
CA PHE A 180 19.29 17.58 3.62
C PHE A 180 20.55 17.29 2.82
N LYS A 181 21.07 18.30 2.12
CA LYS A 181 22.32 18.19 1.37
C LYS A 181 23.51 18.03 2.30
N GLU A 182 23.59 18.86 3.34
CA GLU A 182 24.69 18.85 4.32
C GLU A 182 24.75 17.55 5.13
N HIS A 183 23.59 16.94 5.41
CA HIS A 183 23.47 15.74 6.22
C HIS A 183 23.20 14.45 5.41
N ASP A 184 23.40 14.47 4.09
CA ASP A 184 23.22 13.31 3.21
C ASP A 184 21.81 12.66 3.26
N LEU A 185 20.79 13.41 3.69
CA LEU A 185 19.44 12.87 3.96
C LEU A 185 18.64 12.54 2.70
N PHE A 186 19.02 13.09 1.55
CA PHE A 186 18.44 12.73 0.25
C PHE A 186 18.64 11.24 -0.10
N LYS A 187 19.66 10.59 0.48
CA LYS A 187 19.88 9.15 0.31
C LYS A 187 18.90 8.31 1.14
N ILE A 188 18.24 8.92 2.12
CA ILE A 188 17.32 8.26 3.05
C ILE A 188 15.88 8.50 2.59
N VAL A 189 15.53 9.75 2.32
CA VAL A 189 14.19 10.15 1.92
C VAL A 189 14.24 10.94 0.59
N PRO A 190 13.58 10.43 -0.48
CA PRO A 190 13.43 11.19 -1.70
C PRO A 190 12.51 12.39 -1.47
N VAL A 191 12.82 13.53 -2.08
CA VAL A 191 12.09 14.78 -1.89
C VAL A 191 11.44 15.21 -3.20
N SER A 192 10.17 15.59 -3.16
CA SER A 192 9.53 16.36 -4.22
C SER A 192 8.96 17.65 -3.67
N ILE A 193 8.94 18.68 -4.50
CA ILE A 193 8.53 20.02 -4.10
C ILE A 193 7.07 20.25 -4.49
N ILE A 194 6.30 20.82 -3.58
CA ILE A 194 4.91 21.24 -3.79
C ILE A 194 4.82 22.71 -3.40
N SER A 195 4.93 23.64 -4.37
CA SER A 195 5.02 25.06 -4.01
C SER A 195 4.23 25.98 -4.93
N GLY A 196 3.87 27.14 -4.41
CA GLY A 196 3.35 28.26 -5.19
C GLY A 196 4.44 29.07 -5.89
N GLU A 197 5.73 28.79 -5.60
CA GLU A 197 6.87 29.41 -6.27
C GLU A 197 6.81 29.19 -7.79
N ASP A 198 6.79 30.29 -8.54
CA ASP A 198 6.60 30.30 -9.99
C ASP A 198 7.72 31.03 -10.75
N THR A 199 8.70 31.59 -10.02
CA THR A 199 9.83 32.26 -10.63
C THR A 199 10.79 31.25 -11.26
N GLU A 200 11.32 31.60 -12.45
CA GLU A 200 12.30 30.75 -13.14
C GLU A 200 13.54 30.49 -12.27
N GLU A 201 13.99 31.51 -11.51
CA GLU A 201 15.12 31.39 -10.57
C GLU A 201 14.81 30.44 -9.41
N GLY A 202 13.62 30.55 -8.81
CA GLY A 202 13.17 29.69 -7.72
C GLY A 202 13.09 28.22 -8.16
N ILE A 203 12.44 27.96 -9.29
CA ILE A 203 12.32 26.62 -9.89
C ILE A 203 13.70 26.05 -10.22
N LYS A 204 14.58 26.85 -10.85
CA LYS A 204 15.93 26.41 -11.21
C LYS A 204 16.78 26.11 -9.98
N ARG A 205 16.65 26.91 -8.91
CA ARG A 205 17.34 26.64 -7.64
C ARG A 205 16.84 25.34 -7.03
N ALA A 206 15.52 25.17 -6.92
CA ALA A 206 14.87 23.98 -6.37
C ALA A 206 15.31 22.69 -7.10
N MET A 207 15.30 22.70 -8.43
CA MET A 207 15.70 21.55 -9.24
C MET A 207 17.22 21.32 -9.32
N SER A 208 18.04 22.24 -8.79
CA SER A 208 19.50 22.06 -8.77
C SER A 208 19.98 21.07 -7.69
N TYR A 209 19.14 20.76 -6.70
CA TYR A 209 19.45 19.80 -5.66
C TYR A 209 19.31 18.37 -6.21
N GLN A 210 20.41 17.61 -6.25
CA GLN A 210 20.44 16.27 -6.86
C GLN A 210 19.46 15.25 -6.23
N GLY A 211 18.97 15.51 -5.02
CA GLY A 211 18.00 14.65 -4.34
C GLY A 211 16.54 15.06 -4.49
N VAL A 212 16.26 16.16 -5.20
CA VAL A 212 14.89 16.54 -5.58
C VAL A 212 14.48 15.74 -6.81
N ILE A 213 13.41 14.96 -6.67
CA ILE A 213 12.91 14.04 -7.70
C ILE A 213 12.04 14.76 -8.72
N ASP A 214 11.17 15.64 -8.24
CA ASP A 214 10.27 16.42 -9.06
C ASP A 214 9.73 17.65 -8.32
N MET A 215 9.04 18.50 -9.07
CA MET A 215 8.34 19.66 -8.55
C MET A 215 6.94 19.77 -9.18
N ILE A 216 5.96 20.11 -8.36
CA ILE A 216 4.61 20.47 -8.79
C ILE A 216 4.23 21.83 -8.26
N GLN A 217 3.64 22.64 -9.14
CA GLN A 217 3.20 23.99 -8.82
C GLN A 217 1.77 23.98 -8.25
N LYS A 218 1.51 24.84 -7.27
CA LYS A 218 0.16 25.13 -6.77
C LYS A 218 -0.55 26.13 -7.71
N PRO A 219 -1.86 25.97 -7.98
CA PRO A 219 -2.73 24.88 -7.54
C PRO A 219 -2.55 23.60 -8.38
N PHE A 220 -2.83 22.45 -7.77
CA PHE A 220 -2.78 21.12 -8.40
C PHE A 220 -4.04 20.31 -8.09
N ASP A 221 -4.27 19.26 -8.89
CA ASP A 221 -5.39 18.34 -8.73
C ASP A 221 -4.94 16.99 -8.14
N ALA A 222 -5.89 16.09 -7.87
CA ALA A 222 -5.61 14.78 -7.29
C ALA A 222 -4.79 13.87 -8.24
N THR A 223 -4.92 14.04 -9.56
CA THR A 223 -4.22 13.23 -10.56
C THR A 223 -2.75 13.59 -10.64
N SER A 224 -2.47 14.89 -10.75
CA SER A 224 -1.12 15.44 -10.83
C SER A 224 -0.33 15.19 -9.55
N ILE A 225 -0.92 15.39 -8.37
CA ILE A 225 -0.23 15.09 -7.11
C ILE A 225 0.07 13.59 -6.94
N ARG A 226 -0.85 12.70 -7.36
CA ARG A 226 -0.62 11.25 -7.32
C ARG A 226 0.57 10.84 -8.19
N ALA A 227 0.68 11.38 -9.41
CA ALA A 227 1.82 11.10 -10.27
C ALA A 227 3.16 11.48 -9.62
N ILE A 228 3.20 12.62 -8.92
CA ILE A 228 4.38 13.07 -8.17
C ILE A 228 4.68 12.15 -7.00
N VAL A 229 3.66 11.75 -6.22
CA VAL A 229 3.83 10.82 -5.09
C VAL A 229 4.36 9.48 -5.58
N ASP A 230 3.73 8.87 -6.57
CA ASP A 230 4.13 7.58 -7.12
C ASP A 230 5.57 7.64 -7.64
N LYS A 231 5.91 8.67 -8.42
CA LYS A 231 7.28 8.90 -8.90
C LYS A 231 8.25 9.02 -7.72
N THR A 232 7.98 9.87 -6.75
CA THR A 232 8.88 10.11 -5.60
C THR A 232 9.14 8.84 -4.81
N VAL A 233 8.09 8.09 -4.50
CA VAL A 233 8.15 6.88 -3.68
C VAL A 233 8.97 5.78 -4.37
N THR A 234 8.91 5.65 -5.71
CA THR A 234 9.75 4.67 -6.44
C THR A 234 11.25 4.93 -6.34
N PHE A 235 11.67 6.15 -5.99
CA PHE A 235 13.08 6.48 -5.79
C PHE A 235 13.57 6.15 -4.38
N SER A 236 12.67 5.83 -3.44
CA SER A 236 13.05 5.46 -2.07
C SER A 236 13.95 4.22 -2.08
N PRO A 237 15.04 4.20 -1.29
CA PRO A 237 15.93 3.04 -1.18
C PRO A 237 15.21 1.76 -0.74
N LYS A 238 14.03 1.86 -0.10
CA LYS A 238 13.27 0.69 0.32
C LYS A 238 12.67 -0.13 -0.83
N TYR A 239 12.54 0.47 -2.02
CA TYR A 239 12.02 -0.21 -3.21
C TYR A 239 13.12 -0.63 -4.19
N LYS A 240 14.40 -0.49 -3.81
CA LYS A 240 15.58 -0.86 -4.62
C LYS A 240 16.34 -2.01 -3.95
#